data_AF-A0A3T0CND1-F1
#
_entry.id   AF-A0A3T0CND1-F1
#
_cell.length_a   1.000
_cell.length_b   1.000
_cell.length_c   1.000
_cell.angle_alpha   90.00
_cell.angle_beta   90.00
_cell.angle_gamma   90.00
#
_symmetry.space_group_name_H-M   'P 1'
#
loop_
_entity.id
_entity.type
_entity.pdbx_description
1 polymer ?
#
loop_
_entity_poly.entity_id
_entity_poly.type
_entity_poly.pdbx_seq_one_letter_code
_entity_poly.pdbx_strand_id
1 'polypeptide(L)'
;TPLNYILLNLAVANLFMVFGGFTTTLYTSLHGYFVFGPTGCNLEGFFATLGGEIALWSLVVLAIERYVVVCKPMSNFRFGENHAIMGLIFTWIMALACAAPPLAGWSRYIPEGMQCSCGIDYYTLKPEVNNESFVIYMFVVHFSIPMIIIFFCYG
;
A
#
# COMPACT_ATOMS: atom_id res chain seq x y z
N THR A 1 -16.40 -6.22 16.64
CA THR A 1 -17.42 -5.75 15.69
C THR A 1 -16.83 -5.73 14.30
N PRO A 2 -17.61 -5.93 13.22
CA PRO A 2 -17.08 -5.95 11.85
C PRO A 2 -16.24 -4.70 11.49
N LEU A 3 -16.64 -3.53 11.99
CA LEU A 3 -15.93 -2.25 11.89
C LEU A 3 -14.48 -2.28 12.41
N ASN A 4 -14.14 -3.17 13.36
CA ASN A 4 -12.80 -3.22 13.94
C ASN A 4 -11.81 -4.02 13.07
N TYR A 5 -12.29 -4.81 12.11
CA TYR A 5 -11.42 -5.64 11.27
C TYR A 5 -10.51 -4.79 10.40
N ILE A 6 -11.02 -3.70 9.83
CA ILE A 6 -10.22 -2.81 8.99
C ILE A 6 -9.21 -2.00 9.79
N LEU A 7 -9.54 -1.64 11.04
CA LEU A 7 -8.61 -0.98 11.96
C LEU A 7 -7.48 -1.92 12.40
N LEU A 8 -7.79 -3.20 12.63
CA LEU A 8 -6.78 -4.21 12.89
C LEU A 8 -5.88 -4.43 11.67
N ASN A 9 -6.46 -4.46 10.46
CA ASN A 9 -5.70 -4.57 9.22
C ASN A 9 -4.75 -3.38 9.03
N LEU A 10 -5.18 -2.17 9.37
CA LEU A 10 -4.34 -0.98 9.39
C LEU A 10 -3.18 -1.12 10.40
N ALA A 11 -3.42 -1.67 11.58
CA ALA A 11 -2.35 -1.94 12.54
C ALA A 11 -1.33 -2.94 11.98
N VAL A 12 -1.79 -4.04 11.38
CA VAL A 12 -0.93 -5.04 10.72
C VAL A 12 -0.13 -4.43 9.56
N ALA A 13 -0.76 -3.58 8.75
CA ALA A 13 -0.11 -2.86 7.66
C ALA A 13 1.07 -2.00 8.15
N ASN A 14 0.87 -1.25 9.24
CA ASN A 14 1.93 -0.47 9.86
C ASN A 14 3.05 -1.35 10.43
N LEU A 15 2.75 -2.54 10.95
CA LEU A 15 3.78 -3.46 11.42
C LEU A 15 4.68 -3.95 10.28
N PHE A 16 4.13 -4.19 9.07
CA PHE A 16 4.95 -4.51 7.90
C PHE A 16 5.93 -3.39 7.56
N MET A 17 5.49 -2.13 7.63
CA MET A 17 6.38 -0.99 7.40
C MET A 17 7.46 -0.87 8.48
N VAL A 18 7.11 -1.09 9.75
CA VAL A 18 8.06 -0.97 10.88
C VAL A 18 9.14 -2.04 10.81
N PHE A 19 8.74 -3.31 10.65
CA PHE A 19 9.69 -4.42 10.66
C PHE A 19 10.40 -4.62 9.33
N GLY A 20 9.69 -4.53 8.21
CA GLY A 20 10.25 -4.74 6.88
C GLY A 20 11.00 -3.52 6.33
N GLY A 21 10.51 -2.31 6.63
CA GLY A 21 11.09 -1.04 6.18
C GLY A 21 11.96 -0.39 7.25
N PHE A 22 11.37 0.18 8.30
CA PHE A 22 12.11 1.05 9.22
C PHE A 22 13.26 0.35 9.96
N THR A 23 13.11 -0.92 10.30
CA THR A 23 14.16 -1.67 10.99
C THR A 23 15.36 -1.93 10.07
N THR A 24 15.11 -2.26 8.81
CA THR A 24 16.18 -2.50 7.82
C THR A 24 16.82 -1.17 7.40
N THR A 25 16.01 -0.14 7.14
CA THR A 25 16.49 1.23 6.85
C THR A 25 17.32 1.80 8.01
N LEU A 26 16.94 1.55 9.27
CA LEU A 26 17.72 2.00 10.43
C LEU A 26 19.12 1.38 10.39
N TYR A 27 19.22 0.08 10.15
CA TYR A 27 20.49 -0.62 10.11
C TYR A 27 21.39 -0.14 8.95
N THR A 28 20.83 0.02 7.75
CA THR A 28 21.57 0.51 6.58
C THR A 28 22.01 1.96 6.74
N SER A 29 21.18 2.80 7.35
CA SER A 29 21.50 4.20 7.63
C SER A 29 22.65 4.34 8.64
N LEU A 30 22.78 3.43 9.61
CA LEU A 30 23.93 3.39 10.53
C LEU A 30 25.27 3.13 9.81
N HIS A 31 25.22 2.42 8.67
CA HIS A 31 26.39 2.15 7.83
C HIS A 31 26.61 3.18 6.72
N GLY A 32 25.63 4.04 6.43
CA GLY A 32 25.68 5.07 5.39
C GLY A 32 25.50 4.56 3.96
N TYR A 33 25.14 3.29 3.77
CA TYR A 33 24.80 2.68 2.47
C TYR A 33 23.96 1.42 2.67
N PHE A 34 23.31 0.94 1.60
CA PHE A 34 22.48 -0.26 1.64
C PHE A 34 23.30 -1.57 1.75
N VAL A 35 23.52 -2.02 2.99
CA VAL A 35 24.34 -3.21 3.32
C VAL A 35 23.72 -4.57 2.96
N PHE A 36 22.40 -4.68 2.82
CA PHE A 36 21.73 -5.97 2.58
C PHE A 36 21.71 -6.42 1.10
N GLY A 37 22.35 -5.65 0.21
CA GLY A 37 22.46 -5.96 -1.21
C GLY A 37 21.13 -5.96 -1.98
N PRO A 38 21.12 -6.38 -3.26
CA PRO A 38 19.93 -6.28 -4.11
C PRO A 38 18.73 -7.10 -3.62
N THR A 39 18.97 -8.29 -3.07
CA THR A 39 17.89 -9.14 -2.54
C THR A 39 17.24 -8.51 -1.31
N GLY A 40 18.04 -7.92 -0.42
CA GLY A 40 17.52 -7.19 0.73
C GLY A 40 16.71 -5.95 0.32
N CYS A 41 17.14 -5.27 -0.74
CA CYS A 41 16.47 -4.09 -1.28
C CYS A 41 15.07 -4.44 -1.83
N ASN A 42 14.97 -5.57 -2.54
CA ASN A 42 13.69 -6.07 -3.02
C ASN A 42 12.74 -6.44 -1.88
N LEU A 43 13.25 -7.04 -0.81
CA LEU A 43 12.44 -7.42 0.36
C LEU A 43 11.99 -6.20 1.16
N GLU A 44 12.89 -5.25 1.45
CA GLU A 44 12.56 -4.00 2.13
C GLU A 44 11.51 -3.23 1.33
N GLY A 45 11.79 -2.97 0.04
CA GLY A 45 10.89 -2.25 -0.85
C GLY A 45 9.52 -2.91 -0.94
N PHE A 46 9.47 -4.25 -1.03
CA PHE A 46 8.22 -5.00 -1.04
C PHE A 46 7.42 -4.82 0.25
N PHE A 47 8.01 -5.04 1.42
CA PHE A 47 7.27 -4.95 2.69
C PHE A 47 6.87 -3.51 3.03
N ALA A 48 7.74 -2.53 2.74
CA ALA A 48 7.42 -1.12 2.93
C ALA A 48 6.25 -0.69 2.03
N THR A 49 6.30 -1.06 0.74
CA THR A 49 5.23 -0.75 -0.23
C THR A 49 3.94 -1.47 0.12
N LEU A 50 4.02 -2.78 0.42
CA LEU A 50 2.85 -3.58 0.79
C LEU A 50 2.16 -3.01 2.04
N GLY A 51 2.93 -2.68 3.07
CA GLY A 51 2.39 -2.07 4.29
C GLY A 51 1.74 -0.71 4.03
N GLY A 52 2.39 0.15 3.23
CA GLY A 52 1.83 1.45 2.85
C GLY A 52 0.52 1.32 2.06
N GLU A 53 0.47 0.40 1.11
CA GLU A 53 -0.71 0.19 0.26
C GLU A 53 -1.87 -0.48 1.02
N ILE A 54 -1.61 -1.47 1.88
CA ILE A 54 -2.65 -2.04 2.75
C ILE A 54 -3.23 -0.94 3.63
N ALA A 55 -2.38 -0.06 4.19
CA ALA A 55 -2.83 1.05 5.01
C ALA A 55 -3.71 2.03 4.21
N LEU A 56 -3.27 2.42 3.01
CA LEU A 56 -4.02 3.31 2.12
C LEU A 56 -5.41 2.75 1.80
N TRP A 57 -5.49 1.52 1.30
CA TRP A 57 -6.76 0.90 0.93
C TRP A 57 -7.63 0.60 2.14
N SER A 58 -7.04 0.37 3.32
CA SER A 58 -7.80 0.27 4.57
C SER A 58 -8.52 1.57 4.92
N LEU A 59 -7.90 2.73 4.67
CA LEU A 59 -8.55 4.03 4.86
C LEU A 59 -9.68 4.26 3.85
N VAL A 60 -9.49 3.86 2.59
CA VAL A 60 -10.54 3.94 1.55
C VAL A 60 -11.76 3.08 1.94
N VAL A 61 -11.53 1.83 2.31
CA VAL A 61 -12.61 0.92 2.74
C VAL A 61 -13.32 1.45 3.98
N LEU A 62 -12.58 1.99 4.95
CA LEU A 62 -13.15 2.62 6.15
C LEU A 62 -14.03 3.83 5.81
N ALA A 63 -13.64 4.66 4.84
CA ALA A 63 -14.43 5.79 4.39
C ALA A 63 -15.75 5.34 3.77
N ILE A 64 -15.71 4.34 2.88
CA ILE A 64 -16.90 3.74 2.26
C ILE A 64 -17.81 3.13 3.32
N GLU A 65 -17.25 2.35 4.24
CA GLU A 65 -18.01 1.70 5.32
C GLU A 65 -18.76 2.73 6.17
N ARG A 66 -18.09 3.81 6.60
CA ARG A 66 -18.73 4.88 7.37
C ARG A 66 -19.80 5.61 6.58
N TYR A 67 -19.56 5.90 5.30
CA TYR A 67 -20.54 6.53 4.44
C TYR A 67 -21.81 5.68 4.31
N VAL A 68 -21.67 4.37 4.04
CA VAL A 68 -22.81 3.48 3.89
C VAL A 68 -23.58 3.32 5.20
N VAL A 69 -22.88 3.11 6.32
CA VAL A 69 -23.53 2.88 7.63
C VAL A 69 -24.26 4.14 8.13
N VAL A 70 -23.71 5.33 7.91
CA VAL A 70 -24.26 6.58 8.45
C VAL A 70 -25.24 7.26 7.49
N CYS A 71 -24.86 7.46 6.22
CA CYS A 71 -25.64 8.26 5.28
C CYS A 71 -26.69 7.44 4.51
N LYS A 72 -26.53 6.11 4.46
CA LYS A 72 -27.44 5.20 3.75
C LYS A 72 -27.98 4.14 4.72
N PRO A 73 -28.89 4.48 5.64
CA PRO A 73 -29.66 3.49 6.39
C PRO A 73 -30.64 2.79 5.44
N MET A 74 -30.12 2.03 4.48
CA MET A 74 -30.88 1.24 3.52
C MET A 74 -31.68 0.21 4.31
N SER A 75 -33.00 0.28 4.25
CA SER A 75 -33.96 -0.56 5.00
C SER A 75 -33.68 -2.08 4.95
N ASN A 76 -32.90 -2.56 3.97
CA ASN A 76 -32.58 -3.98 3.78
C ASN A 76 -31.08 -4.33 3.77
N PHE A 77 -30.16 -3.35 3.85
CA PHE A 77 -28.73 -3.63 3.81
C PHE A 77 -28.11 -3.46 5.21
N ARG A 78 -27.76 -4.57 5.85
CA ARG A 78 -27.00 -4.57 7.10
C ARG A 78 -25.55 -4.93 6.79
N PHE A 79 -24.63 -4.04 7.16
CA PHE A 79 -23.21 -4.31 7.07
C PHE A 79 -22.82 -5.43 8.03
N GLY A 80 -22.75 -6.64 7.50
CA GLY A 80 -22.34 -7.84 8.21
C GLY A 80 -20.86 -8.18 8.03
N GLU A 81 -20.42 -9.25 8.69
CA GLU A 81 -19.04 -9.73 8.67
C GLU A 81 -18.52 -10.07 7.27
N ASN A 82 -19.36 -10.63 6.39
CA ASN A 82 -18.99 -10.93 5.01
C ASN A 82 -18.51 -9.70 4.24
N HIS A 83 -19.14 -8.54 4.46
CA HIS A 83 -18.75 -7.29 3.79
C HIS A 83 -17.41 -6.77 4.32
N ALA A 84 -17.18 -6.89 5.64
CA ALA A 84 -15.90 -6.55 6.25
C ALA A 84 -14.77 -7.43 5.71
N ILE A 85 -14.99 -8.75 5.60
CA ILE A 85 -13.99 -9.69 5.04
C ILE A 85 -13.74 -9.39 3.55
N MET A 86 -14.78 -9.08 2.77
CA MET A 86 -14.60 -8.66 1.38
C MET A 86 -13.74 -7.39 1.28
N GLY A 87 -13.97 -6.41 2.15
CA GLY A 87 -13.14 -5.21 2.25
C GLY A 87 -11.68 -5.54 2.56
N LEU A 88 -11.42 -6.44 3.51
CA LEU A 88 -10.06 -6.91 3.81
C LEU A 88 -9.40 -7.56 2.59
N ILE A 89 -10.05 -8.54 1.97
CA ILE A 89 -9.50 -9.23 0.78
C ILE A 89 -9.18 -8.21 -0.32
N PHE A 90 -10.08 -7.25 -0.54
CA PHE A 90 -9.86 -6.17 -1.50
C PHE A 90 -8.60 -5.35 -1.20
N THR A 91 -8.38 -4.93 0.06
CA THR A 91 -7.18 -4.18 0.44
C THR A 91 -5.89 -4.93 0.12
N TRP A 92 -5.86 -6.25 0.37
CA TRP A 92 -4.69 -7.08 0.11
C TRP A 92 -4.44 -7.30 -1.38
N ILE A 93 -5.50 -7.50 -2.17
CA ILE A 93 -5.39 -7.61 -3.63
C ILE A 93 -4.83 -6.32 -4.21
N MET A 94 -5.38 -5.17 -3.83
CA MET A 94 -4.91 -3.87 -4.33
C MET A 94 -3.47 -3.61 -3.88
N ALA A 95 -3.11 -3.92 -2.64
CA ALA A 95 -1.74 -3.74 -2.18
C ALA A 95 -0.73 -4.64 -2.92
N LEU A 96 -1.09 -5.90 -3.18
CA LEU A 96 -0.26 -6.81 -3.98
C LEU A 96 -0.19 -6.38 -5.45
N ALA A 97 -1.26 -5.80 -5.99
CA ALA A 97 -1.27 -5.26 -7.35
C ALA A 97 -0.25 -4.13 -7.55
N CYS A 98 0.15 -3.44 -6.47
CA CYS A 98 1.21 -2.44 -6.51
C CYS A 98 2.58 -3.00 -6.05
N ALA A 99 2.63 -3.81 -4.99
CA ALA A 99 3.89 -4.27 -4.41
C ALA A 99 4.55 -5.44 -5.18
N ALA A 100 3.77 -6.31 -5.82
CA ALA A 100 4.29 -7.48 -6.52
C ALA A 100 4.88 -7.19 -7.92
N PRO A 101 4.33 -6.30 -8.77
CA PRO A 101 4.87 -6.10 -10.11
C PRO A 101 6.35 -5.68 -10.18
N PRO A 102 6.88 -4.83 -9.27
CA PRO A 102 8.31 -4.53 -9.26
C PRO A 102 9.22 -5.74 -8.99
N LEU A 103 8.70 -6.80 -8.36
CA LEU A 103 9.41 -8.09 -8.22
C LEU A 103 9.30 -8.96 -9.48
N ALA A 104 8.20 -8.80 -10.24
CA ALA A 104 7.92 -9.55 -11.46
C ALA A 104 8.50 -8.90 -12.74
N GLY A 105 9.13 -7.72 -12.62
CA GLY A 105 9.80 -7.03 -13.72
C GLY A 105 9.01 -5.88 -14.35
N TRP A 106 7.84 -5.52 -13.80
CA TRP A 106 7.15 -4.28 -14.15
C TRP A 106 7.46 -3.22 -13.08
N SER A 107 8.30 -2.25 -13.44
CA SER A 107 9.12 -1.46 -12.50
C SER A 107 10.16 -2.29 -11.75
N ARG A 108 10.82 -1.68 -10.75
CA ARG A 108 11.87 -2.30 -9.93
C ARG A 108 11.99 -1.60 -8.56
N TYR A 109 12.48 -2.34 -7.58
CA TYR A 109 12.92 -1.76 -6.30
C TYR A 109 14.39 -1.33 -6.38
N ILE A 110 14.66 -0.09 -6.00
CA ILE A 110 16.01 0.49 -5.99
C ILE A 110 16.21 1.33 -4.72
N PRO A 111 17.45 1.52 -4.27
CA PRO A 111 17.73 2.47 -3.20
C PRO A 111 17.33 3.89 -3.63
N GLU A 112 16.54 4.56 -2.82
CA GLU A 112 16.03 5.90 -3.08
C GLU A 112 16.66 6.95 -2.14
N GLY A 113 16.59 8.22 -2.55
CA GLY A 113 17.15 9.34 -1.78
C GLY A 113 18.64 9.15 -1.45
N MET A 114 18.96 9.08 -0.16
CA MET A 114 20.32 8.84 0.37
C MET A 114 20.83 7.41 0.15
N GLN A 115 20.14 6.59 -0.66
CA GLN A 115 20.55 5.23 -1.03
C GLN A 115 20.65 4.26 0.18
N CYS A 116 19.95 4.58 1.28
CA CYS A 116 19.91 3.77 2.50
C CYS A 116 18.56 3.06 2.68
N SER A 117 17.53 3.39 1.90
CA SER A 117 16.22 2.74 1.92
C SER A 117 15.82 2.40 0.50
N CYS A 118 15.13 1.28 0.31
CA CYS A 118 14.65 0.83 -0.97
C CYS A 118 13.16 1.07 -1.18
N GLY A 119 12.83 1.57 -2.37
CA GLY A 119 11.47 1.89 -2.80
C GLY A 119 11.30 1.65 -4.30
N ILE A 120 10.10 1.92 -4.80
CA ILE A 120 9.76 1.79 -6.22
C ILE A 120 10.54 2.83 -7.03
N ASP A 121 11.05 2.46 -8.19
CA ASP A 121 11.64 3.40 -9.15
C ASP A 121 10.58 4.25 -9.86
N TYR A 122 10.20 5.38 -9.25
CA TYR A 122 9.26 6.35 -9.84
C TYR A 122 9.94 7.51 -10.59
N TYR A 123 11.27 7.67 -10.48
CA TYR A 123 11.99 8.83 -11.01
C TYR A 123 12.86 8.52 -12.24
N THR A 124 13.28 7.27 -12.43
CA THR A 124 14.11 6.89 -13.58
C THR A 124 13.24 6.41 -14.75
N LEU A 125 13.49 6.93 -15.94
CA LEU A 125 12.88 6.40 -17.17
C LEU A 125 13.71 5.21 -17.68
N LYS A 126 13.28 3.99 -17.33
CA LYS A 126 13.88 2.75 -17.82
C LYS A 126 12.88 1.96 -18.68
N PRO A 127 13.04 1.94 -20.02
CA PRO A 127 12.06 1.31 -20.90
C PRO A 127 12.03 -0.22 -20.78
N GLU A 128 13.13 -0.87 -20.39
CA GLU A 128 13.19 -2.33 -20.21
C GLU A 128 12.19 -2.86 -19.18
N VAL A 129 11.89 -2.07 -18.15
CA VAL A 129 10.97 -2.43 -17.05
C VAL A 129 9.66 -1.65 -17.11
N ASN A 130 9.45 -0.86 -18.17
CA ASN A 130 8.26 -0.04 -18.39
C ASN A 130 7.88 0.84 -17.17
N ASN A 131 8.85 1.57 -16.59
CA ASN A 131 8.62 2.43 -15.43
C ASN A 131 7.53 3.49 -15.68
N GLU A 132 7.49 4.08 -16.87
CA GLU A 132 6.53 5.13 -17.20
C GLU A 132 5.08 4.64 -17.04
N SER A 133 4.76 3.45 -17.57
CA SER A 133 3.42 2.89 -17.43
C SER A 133 3.09 2.52 -15.98
N PHE A 134 4.09 2.07 -15.21
CA PHE A 134 3.91 1.77 -13.79
C PHE A 134 3.62 3.02 -12.97
N VAL A 135 4.34 4.12 -13.21
CA VAL A 135 4.13 5.40 -12.51
C VAL A 135 2.76 5.98 -12.84
N ILE A 136 2.32 5.93 -14.11
CA ILE A 136 0.97 6.35 -14.50
C ILE A 136 -0.09 5.49 -13.80
N TYR A 137 0.11 4.17 -13.75
CA TYR A 137 -0.76 3.25 -13.03
C TYR A 137 -0.86 3.61 -11.54
N MET A 138 0.27 3.83 -10.87
CA MET A 138 0.31 4.24 -9.46
C MET A 138 -0.45 5.56 -9.24
N PHE A 139 -0.20 6.57 -10.06
CA PHE A 139 -0.82 7.88 -9.92
C PHE A 139 -2.35 7.85 -10.11
N VAL A 140 -2.83 7.07 -11.08
CA VAL A 140 -4.27 6.99 -11.37
C VAL A 140 -4.96 6.07 -10.36
N VAL A 141 -4.46 4.84 -10.20
CA VAL A 141 -5.15 3.78 -9.45
C VAL A 141 -4.88 3.85 -7.95
N HIS A 142 -3.64 4.14 -7.55
CA HIS A 142 -3.20 4.12 -6.15
C HIS A 142 -3.14 5.52 -5.51
N PHE A 143 -3.45 6.59 -6.25
CA PHE A 143 -3.52 7.93 -5.68
C PHE A 143 -4.83 8.63 -6.01
N SER A 144 -5.11 8.85 -7.31
CA SER A 144 -6.27 9.64 -7.73
C SER A 144 -7.61 8.99 -7.35
N ILE A 145 -7.77 7.69 -7.58
CA ILE A 145 -8.99 6.95 -7.22
C ILE A 145 -9.23 6.96 -5.69
N PRO A 146 -8.26 6.54 -4.83
CA PRO A 146 -8.39 6.64 -3.38
C PRO A 146 -8.76 8.04 -2.90
N MET A 147 -8.11 9.07 -3.43
CA MET A 147 -8.36 10.46 -3.06
C MET A 147 -9.80 10.88 -3.38
N ILE A 148 -10.29 10.58 -4.60
CA ILE A 148 -11.67 10.90 -5.00
C ILE A 148 -12.69 10.19 -4.11
N ILE A 149 -12.48 8.91 -3.82
CA ILE A 149 -13.39 8.12 -2.97
C ILE A 149 -13.44 8.70 -1.56
N ILE A 150 -12.28 8.97 -0.95
CA ILE A 150 -12.20 9.51 0.42
C ILE A 150 -12.89 10.88 0.50
N PHE A 151 -12.64 11.77 -0.46
CA PHE A 151 -13.31 13.08 -0.49
C PHE A 151 -14.81 12.97 -0.68
N PHE A 152 -15.28 12.06 -1.53
CA PHE A 152 -16.71 11.84 -1.73
C PHE A 152 -17.40 11.24 -0.50
N CYS A 153 -16.74 10.32 0.20
CA CYS A 153 -17.34 9.66 1.38
C CYS A 153 -17.39 10.55 2.62
N TYR A 154 -16.43 11.48 2.78
CA TYR A 154 -16.36 12.37 3.94
C TYR A 154 -16.83 13.81 3.68
N GLY A 155 -16.96 14.22 2.41
CA GLY A 155 -17.55 15.50 2.02
C GLY A 155 -19.07 15.49 2.10
#